data_AF-A0A954LIU6-F1
#
_entry.id   AF-A0A954LIU6-F1
#
_cell.length_a   1.000
_cell.length_b   1.000
_cell.length_c   1.000
_cell.angle_alpha   90.00
_cell.angle_beta   90.00
_cell.angle_gamma   90.00
#
_symmetry.space_group_name_H-M   'P 1'
#
loop_
_entity.id
_entity.type
_entity.pdbx_description
1 polymer ?
#
loop_
_entity_poly.entity_id
_entity_poly.type
_entity_poly.pdbx_seq_one_letter_code
_entity_poly.pdbx_strand_id
1 'polypeptide(L)'
;MPLHDRDSVRDNLEDEVYASGDLSIAMPKYKFPQKEHDPRHVYSVVHDELMLDGNSRQNLATFCQTWEEPEVHKLMDDCIDKNMVDKDEYPQTAEIEARCVHMLADLWNSPVAANTIGCSTTGSSEAAMLGGMAMKRSWETKR
;
A
#
# COMPACT_ATOMS: atom_id res chain seq x y z
N MET A 1 -13.46 -34.45 8.63
CA MET A 1 -13.72 -33.91 9.99
C MET A 1 -15.11 -34.38 10.37
N PRO A 2 -15.33 -35.09 11.49
CA PRO A 2 -16.61 -35.70 11.78
C PRO A 2 -17.67 -34.62 12.08
N LEU A 3 -18.85 -34.78 11.48
CA LEU A 3 -19.96 -33.83 11.44
C LEU A 3 -20.75 -33.72 12.77
N HIS A 4 -20.18 -34.18 13.88
CA HIS A 4 -20.95 -34.53 15.09
C HIS A 4 -20.53 -33.80 16.37
N ASP A 5 -19.53 -32.93 16.31
CA ASP A 5 -19.18 -32.11 17.47
C ASP A 5 -20.03 -30.83 17.46
N ARG A 6 -21.28 -30.99 17.90
CA ARG A 6 -22.33 -29.97 17.77
C ARG A 6 -22.23 -28.86 18.81
N ASP A 7 -21.52 -29.12 19.90
CA ASP A 7 -21.40 -28.22 21.05
C ASP A 7 -20.13 -27.35 20.98
N SER A 8 -19.02 -27.83 20.38
CA SER A 8 -17.76 -27.06 20.28
C SER A 8 -17.74 -25.95 19.23
N VAL A 9 -18.61 -26.04 18.22
CA VAL A 9 -18.73 -25.03 17.14
C VAL A 9 -19.55 -23.82 17.59
N ARG A 10 -20.45 -24.01 18.56
CA ARG A 10 -21.44 -22.99 18.94
C ARG A 10 -20.83 -21.89 19.79
N ASP A 11 -19.92 -22.24 20.71
CA ASP A 11 -19.25 -21.27 21.58
C ASP A 11 -18.38 -20.28 20.76
N ASN A 12 -17.68 -20.77 19.73
CA ASN A 12 -16.81 -19.92 18.91
C ASN A 12 -17.56 -18.96 17.95
N LEU A 13 -18.84 -19.21 17.64
CA LEU A 13 -19.62 -18.39 16.69
C LEU A 13 -20.40 -17.27 17.38
N GLU A 14 -20.72 -17.43 18.66
CA GLU A 14 -21.49 -16.45 19.45
C GLU A 14 -20.58 -15.57 20.35
N ASP A 15 -19.29 -15.87 20.43
CA ASP A 15 -18.32 -15.08 21.18
C ASP A 15 -18.10 -13.68 20.56
N GLU A 16 -18.13 -12.66 21.42
CA GLU A 16 -17.68 -11.31 21.08
C GLU A 16 -16.16 -11.27 20.89
N VAL A 17 -15.66 -10.37 20.04
CA VAL A 17 -14.24 -10.33 19.62
C VAL A 17 -13.27 -10.36 20.81
N TYR A 18 -13.49 -9.53 21.82
CA TYR A 18 -12.63 -9.43 23.01
C TYR A 18 -12.90 -10.48 24.10
N ALA A 19 -13.94 -11.30 23.93
CA ALA A 19 -14.21 -12.46 24.78
C ALA A 19 -13.70 -13.77 24.14
N SER A 20 -13.32 -13.74 22.86
CA SER A 20 -12.90 -14.91 22.11
C SER A 20 -11.61 -15.55 22.64
N GLY A 21 -11.51 -16.88 22.44
CA GLY A 21 -10.29 -17.63 22.74
C GLY A 21 -9.07 -17.16 21.93
N ASP A 22 -9.27 -16.64 20.71
CA ASP A 22 -8.19 -16.14 19.85
C ASP A 22 -7.46 -14.95 20.47
N LEU A 23 -8.19 -14.01 21.07
CA LEU A 23 -7.61 -12.82 21.70
C LEU A 23 -7.10 -13.09 23.12
N SER A 24 -7.37 -14.27 23.68
CA SER A 24 -6.87 -14.68 25.01
C SER A 24 -5.39 -15.11 24.99
N ILE A 25 -4.81 -15.31 23.81
CA ILE A 25 -3.42 -15.73 23.62
C ILE A 25 -2.63 -14.72 22.78
N ALA A 26 -1.31 -14.68 22.97
CA ALA A 26 -0.46 -13.82 22.16
C ALA A 26 -0.38 -14.33 20.71
N MET A 27 -0.54 -13.41 19.75
CA MET A 27 -0.45 -13.76 18.32
C MET A 27 0.94 -14.27 17.94
N PRO A 28 1.05 -15.25 17.01
CA PRO A 28 2.33 -15.80 16.58
C PRO A 28 3.24 -14.74 15.95
N LYS A 29 4.49 -14.64 16.43
CA LYS A 29 5.48 -13.66 15.95
C LYS A 29 6.60 -14.25 15.07
N TYR A 30 6.89 -15.54 15.25
CA TYR A 30 8.11 -16.16 14.70
C TYR A 30 7.85 -17.41 13.87
N LYS A 31 6.60 -17.89 13.82
CA LYS A 31 6.20 -19.09 13.07
C LYS A 31 4.86 -18.85 12.42
N PHE A 32 4.67 -19.49 11.27
CA PHE A 32 3.38 -19.48 10.58
C PHE A 32 2.31 -20.16 11.45
N PRO A 33 1.12 -19.54 11.64
CA PRO A 33 0.03 -20.14 12.41
C PRO A 33 -0.36 -21.51 11.84
N GLN A 34 -0.58 -22.50 12.71
CA GLN A 34 -0.97 -23.85 12.28
C GLN A 34 -2.48 -23.99 12.04
N LYS A 35 -3.26 -23.00 12.49
CA LYS A 35 -4.71 -22.94 12.39
C LYS A 35 -5.12 -21.55 11.91
N GLU A 36 -6.28 -21.49 11.27
CA GLU A 36 -6.94 -20.24 10.91
C GLU A 36 -7.56 -19.59 12.15
N HIS A 37 -7.76 -18.27 12.07
CA HIS A 37 -8.42 -17.44 13.08
C HIS A 37 -9.56 -16.64 12.42
N ASP A 38 -10.54 -16.19 13.19
CA ASP A 38 -11.61 -15.35 12.62
C ASP A 38 -11.02 -14.03 12.08
N PRO A 39 -11.38 -13.60 10.85
CA PRO A 39 -10.85 -12.36 10.26
C PRO A 39 -11.06 -11.12 11.14
N ARG A 40 -12.16 -11.03 11.90
CA ARG A 40 -12.45 -9.90 12.80
C ARG A 40 -11.54 -9.89 14.02
N HIS A 41 -11.17 -11.08 14.52
CA HIS A 41 -10.20 -11.22 15.60
C HIS A 41 -8.81 -10.78 15.13
N VAL A 42 -8.38 -11.26 13.96
CA VAL A 42 -7.09 -10.87 13.37
C VAL A 42 -7.02 -9.36 13.11
N TYR A 43 -8.07 -8.78 12.53
CA TYR A 43 -8.15 -7.34 12.31
C TYR A 43 -7.99 -6.56 13.61
N SER A 44 -8.73 -6.94 14.66
CA SER A 44 -8.73 -6.21 15.93
C SER A 44 -7.37 -6.27 16.62
N VAL A 45 -6.69 -7.43 16.60
CA VAL A 45 -5.35 -7.54 17.18
C VAL A 45 -4.34 -6.67 16.41
N VAL A 46 -4.32 -6.73 15.08
CA VAL A 46 -3.40 -5.91 14.29
C VAL A 46 -3.71 -4.42 14.47
N HIS A 47 -5.00 -4.05 14.50
CA HIS A 47 -5.43 -2.68 14.72
C HIS A 47 -5.02 -2.15 16.10
N ASP A 48 -5.18 -2.95 17.15
CA ASP A 48 -4.79 -2.59 18.52
C ASP A 48 -3.26 -2.47 18.66
N GLU A 49 -2.48 -3.31 17.97
CA GLU A 49 -1.02 -3.15 17.91
C GLU A 49 -0.60 -1.84 17.22
N LEU A 50 -1.30 -1.45 16.15
CA LEU A 50 -1.06 -0.18 15.45
C LEU A 50 -1.41 1.06 16.29
N MET A 51 -2.23 0.94 17.35
CA MET A 51 -2.48 2.06 18.28
C MET A 51 -1.23 2.47 19.08
N LEU A 52 -0.20 1.62 19.12
CA LEU A 52 1.09 1.94 19.73
C LEU A 52 1.93 2.88 18.86
N ASP A 53 1.59 3.03 17.58
CA ASP A 53 2.21 4.04 16.73
C ASP A 53 1.82 5.44 17.20
N GLY A 54 2.75 6.39 17.00
CA GLY A 54 2.50 7.79 17.30
C GLY A 54 1.41 8.38 16.39
N ASN A 55 0.66 9.35 16.89
CA ASN A 55 -0.30 10.07 16.07
C ASN A 55 0.42 10.83 14.94
N SER A 56 0.15 10.46 13.68
CA SER A 56 0.80 11.02 12.50
C SER A 56 0.65 12.54 12.37
N ARG A 57 -0.46 13.13 12.87
CA ARG A 57 -0.68 14.58 12.87
C ARG A 57 0.20 15.33 13.86
N GLN A 58 0.78 14.63 14.84
CA GLN A 58 1.72 15.16 15.82
C GLN A 58 3.18 14.89 15.43
N ASN A 59 3.42 14.15 14.35
CA ASN A 59 4.77 13.88 13.86
C ASN A 59 5.29 15.07 13.04
N LEU A 60 6.14 15.89 13.66
CA LEU A 60 6.80 17.03 13.01
C LEU A 60 8.17 16.70 12.40
N ALA A 61 8.58 15.42 12.44
CA ALA A 61 9.88 14.99 11.93
C ALA A 61 9.82 14.48 10.48
N THR A 62 8.64 14.07 10.00
CA THR A 62 8.46 13.52 8.65
C THR A 62 8.22 14.61 7.61
N PHE A 63 8.66 14.35 6.38
CA PHE A 63 8.32 15.13 5.19
C PHE A 63 7.15 14.52 4.40
N CYS A 64 6.73 13.30 4.75
CA CYS A 64 5.61 12.64 4.08
C CYS A 64 4.27 13.24 4.50
N GLN A 65 3.30 13.19 3.59
CA GLN A 65 1.94 13.64 3.84
C GLN A 65 1.27 12.80 4.94
N THR A 66 0.60 13.45 5.90
CA THR A 66 -0.10 12.80 7.03
C THR A 66 -1.57 13.17 7.12
N TRP A 67 -2.10 13.86 6.11
CA TRP A 67 -3.51 14.20 5.97
C TRP A 67 -3.89 14.24 4.49
N GLU A 68 -5.04 13.67 4.14
CA GLU A 68 -5.60 13.67 2.79
C GLU A 68 -7.11 13.93 2.87
N GLU A 69 -7.69 14.44 1.79
CA GLU A 69 -9.14 14.67 1.69
C GLU A 69 -9.92 13.34 1.63
N PRO A 70 -11.17 13.28 2.11
CA PRO A 70 -12.00 12.07 2.03
C PRO A 70 -12.15 11.49 0.62
N GLU A 71 -12.13 12.35 -0.40
CA GLU A 71 -12.18 11.98 -1.81
C GLU A 71 -10.94 11.21 -2.24
N VAL A 72 -9.76 11.56 -1.72
CA VAL A 72 -8.50 10.84 -1.98
C VAL A 72 -8.58 9.43 -1.36
N HIS A 73 -9.09 9.32 -0.14
CA HIS A 73 -9.29 8.01 0.49
C HIS A 73 -10.19 7.09 -0.35
N LYS A 74 -11.29 7.62 -0.91
CA LYS A 74 -12.19 6.85 -1.79
C LYS A 74 -11.48 6.41 -3.06
N LEU A 75 -10.76 7.30 -3.73
CA LEU A 75 -10.01 6.95 -4.94
C LEU A 75 -8.95 5.88 -4.67
N MET A 76 -8.28 5.93 -3.52
CA MET A 76 -7.29 4.91 -3.15
C MET A 76 -7.94 3.53 -2.91
N ASP A 77 -9.11 3.49 -2.27
CA ASP A 77 -9.89 2.26 -2.07
C ASP A 77 -10.41 1.69 -3.40
N ASP A 78 -10.97 2.55 -4.27
CA ASP A 78 -11.43 2.18 -5.63
C ASP A 78 -10.30 1.66 -6.54
N CYS A 79 -9.04 1.96 -6.20
CA CYS A 79 -7.86 1.58 -6.98
C CYS A 79 -6.98 0.52 -6.30
N ILE A 80 -7.37 -0.02 -5.14
CA ILE A 80 -6.52 -0.93 -4.34
C ILE A 80 -6.14 -2.22 -5.10
N ASP A 81 -6.97 -2.63 -6.07
CA ASP A 81 -6.79 -3.81 -6.90
C ASP A 81 -6.14 -3.54 -8.27
N LYS A 82 -5.85 -2.27 -8.60
CA LYS A 82 -5.30 -1.88 -9.90
C LYS A 82 -3.78 -2.01 -9.92
N ASN A 83 -3.28 -2.79 -10.88
CA ASN A 83 -1.84 -2.95 -11.07
C ASN A 83 -1.28 -1.91 -12.03
N MET A 84 -0.49 -0.95 -11.52
CA MET A 84 0.13 0.12 -12.33
C MET A 84 1.05 -0.41 -13.44
N VAL A 85 1.66 -1.58 -13.28
CA VAL A 85 2.57 -2.16 -14.28
C VAL A 85 1.80 -2.75 -15.47
N ASP A 86 0.56 -3.18 -15.25
CA ASP A 86 -0.27 -3.81 -16.28
C ASP A 86 -1.04 -2.75 -17.09
N LYS A 87 -0.33 -2.11 -18.01
CA LYS A 87 -0.87 -1.00 -18.81
C LYS A 87 -1.91 -1.45 -19.84
N ASP A 88 -1.94 -2.73 -20.19
CA ASP A 88 -2.91 -3.28 -21.15
C ASP A 88 -4.26 -3.53 -20.46
N GLU A 89 -4.25 -4.02 -19.21
CA GLU A 89 -5.48 -4.22 -18.42
C GLU A 89 -6.02 -2.91 -17.85
N TYR A 90 -5.13 -1.97 -17.47
CA TYR A 90 -5.50 -0.69 -16.87
C TYR A 90 -5.06 0.52 -17.71
N PRO A 91 -5.53 0.65 -18.97
CA PRO A 91 -5.05 1.68 -19.90
C PRO A 91 -5.40 3.09 -19.42
N GLN A 92 -6.53 3.26 -18.72
CA GLN A 92 -6.91 4.57 -18.19
C GLN A 92 -6.04 5.00 -17.01
N THR A 93 -5.55 4.06 -16.19
CA THR A 93 -4.58 4.33 -15.13
C THR A 93 -3.24 4.76 -15.73
N ALA A 94 -2.78 4.04 -16.76
CA ALA A 94 -1.55 4.39 -17.49
C ALA A 94 -1.64 5.76 -18.18
N GLU A 95 -2.81 6.10 -18.73
CA GLU A 95 -3.06 7.42 -19.33
C GLU A 95 -3.05 8.54 -18.26
N ILE A 96 -3.60 8.29 -17.07
CA ILE A 96 -3.51 9.25 -15.96
C ILE A 96 -2.06 9.46 -15.52
N GLU A 97 -1.25 8.38 -15.44
CA GLU A 97 0.20 8.49 -15.20
C GLU A 97 0.87 9.39 -16.25
N ALA A 98 0.60 9.15 -17.54
CA ALA A 98 1.16 9.93 -18.64
C ALA A 98 0.80 11.42 -18.54
N ARG A 99 -0.45 11.74 -18.18
CA ARG A 99 -0.90 13.12 -17.94
C ARG A 99 -0.13 13.77 -16.78
N CYS A 100 0.05 13.06 -15.67
CA CYS A 100 0.84 13.56 -14.54
C CYS A 100 2.29 13.84 -14.94
N VAL A 101 2.90 12.96 -15.73
CA VAL A 101 4.27 13.16 -16.28
C VAL A 101 4.33 14.42 -17.14
N HIS A 102 3.37 14.63 -18.05
CA HIS A 102 3.33 15.83 -18.89
C HIS A 102 3.10 17.10 -18.09
N MET A 103 2.18 17.08 -17.11
CA MET A 103 1.92 18.22 -16.23
C MET A 103 3.15 18.59 -15.38
N LEU A 104 3.86 17.61 -14.84
CA LEU A 104 5.09 17.86 -14.08
C LEU A 104 6.22 18.38 -14.98
N ALA A 105 6.34 17.87 -16.21
CA ALA A 105 7.33 18.36 -17.16
C ALA A 105 7.05 19.80 -17.61
N ASP A 106 5.78 20.16 -17.83
CA ASP A 106 5.37 21.53 -18.10
C ASP A 106 5.68 22.45 -16.91
N LEU A 107 5.35 22.01 -15.69
CA LEU A 107 5.67 22.73 -14.45
C LEU A 107 7.17 22.99 -14.28
N TRP A 108 8.02 22.06 -14.75
CA TRP A 108 9.48 22.20 -14.74
C TRP A 108 10.06 22.85 -16.00
N ASN A 109 9.21 23.46 -16.84
CA ASN A 109 9.59 24.17 -18.07
C ASN A 109 10.36 23.31 -19.07
N SER A 110 9.99 22.03 -19.20
CA SER A 110 10.58 21.16 -20.22
C SER A 110 10.30 21.73 -21.63
N PRO A 111 11.31 21.85 -22.51
CA PRO A 111 11.11 22.34 -23.88
C PRO A 111 10.26 21.41 -24.75
N VAL A 112 9.98 20.20 -24.26
CA VAL A 112 9.21 19.15 -24.94
C VAL A 112 8.12 18.58 -24.04
N ALA A 113 7.51 19.39 -23.17
CA ALA A 113 6.54 18.94 -22.17
C ALA A 113 5.47 17.95 -22.69
N ALA A 114 4.89 18.21 -23.87
CA ALA A 114 3.88 17.35 -24.49
C ALA A 114 4.39 16.01 -25.04
N ASN A 115 5.71 15.88 -25.26
CA ASN A 115 6.38 14.67 -25.75
C ASN A 115 7.50 14.23 -24.79
N THR A 116 7.40 14.61 -23.51
CA THR A 116 8.43 14.34 -22.53
C THR A 116 8.51 12.83 -22.29
N ILE A 117 9.68 12.34 -21.88
CA ILE A 117 9.83 10.96 -21.44
C ILE A 117 9.97 10.97 -19.92
N GLY A 118 9.11 10.22 -19.24
CA GLY A 118 9.12 10.08 -17.79
C GLY A 118 8.22 8.93 -17.36
N CYS A 119 8.29 8.58 -16.07
CA CYS A 119 7.44 7.57 -15.45
C CYS A 119 7.22 7.90 -13.98
N SER A 120 6.15 7.36 -13.40
CA SER A 120 5.99 7.33 -11.95
C SER A 120 7.02 6.41 -11.30
N THR A 121 7.33 6.68 -10.03
CA THR A 121 8.16 5.83 -9.18
C THR A 121 7.53 5.75 -7.80
N THR A 122 7.89 4.73 -7.02
CA THR A 122 7.41 4.60 -5.63
C THR A 122 7.89 5.76 -4.75
N GLY A 123 9.04 6.35 -5.09
CA GLY A 123 9.57 7.53 -4.43
C GLY A 123 10.83 8.08 -5.11
N SER A 124 11.38 9.15 -4.54
CA SER A 124 12.55 9.84 -5.09
C SER A 124 13.81 8.99 -5.16
N SER A 125 13.97 7.99 -4.28
CA SER A 125 15.13 7.08 -4.32
C SER A 125 15.19 6.29 -5.63
N GLU A 126 14.07 5.73 -6.07
CA GLU A 126 13.98 5.01 -7.35
C GLU A 126 14.22 5.96 -8.53
N ALA A 127 13.59 7.14 -8.53
CA ALA A 127 13.79 8.15 -9.57
C ALA A 127 15.26 8.59 -9.67
N ALA A 128 15.94 8.81 -8.55
CA ALA A 128 17.35 9.18 -8.51
C ALA A 128 18.26 8.06 -9.06
N MET A 129 17.95 6.79 -8.74
CA MET A 129 18.69 5.65 -9.29
C MET A 129 18.51 5.53 -10.81
N LEU A 130 17.28 5.67 -11.31
CA LEU A 130 17.00 5.67 -12.75
C LEU A 130 17.75 6.82 -13.47
N GLY A 131 17.68 8.04 -12.92
CA GLY A 131 18.41 9.19 -13.43
C GLY A 131 19.93 8.97 -13.43
N GLY A 132 20.47 8.42 -12.34
CA GLY A 132 21.89 8.08 -12.23
C GLY A 132 22.33 7.01 -13.23
N MET A 133 21.52 5.98 -13.44
CA MET A 133 21.79 4.96 -14.47
C MET A 133 21.76 5.56 -15.88
N ALA A 134 20.79 6.43 -16.19
CA ALA A 134 20.71 7.11 -17.47
C ALA A 134 21.96 7.99 -17.74
N MET A 135 22.42 8.74 -16.72
CA MET A 135 23.67 9.51 -16.80
C MET A 135 24.88 8.62 -17.05
N LYS A 136 25.00 7.51 -16.30
CA LYS A 136 26.09 6.54 -16.46
C LYS A 136 26.10 5.94 -17.88
N ARG A 137 24.96 5.45 -18.37
CA ARG A 137 24.85 4.86 -19.72
C ARG A 137 25.20 5.88 -20.81
N SER A 138 24.72 7.11 -20.67
CA SER A 138 25.04 8.20 -21.61
C SER A 138 26.53 8.51 -21.67
N TRP A 139 27.24 8.38 -20.55
CA TRP A 139 28.70 8.54 -20.51
C TRP A 139 29.43 7.34 -21.14
N GLU A 140 28.96 6.12 -20.90
CA GLU A 140 29.53 4.90 -21.52
C GLU A 140 29.43 4.93 -23.04
N THR A 141 28.29 5.35 -23.60
CA THR A 141 28.08 5.41 -25.06
C THR A 141 28.92 6.50 -25.76
N LYS A 142 29.38 7.51 -25.02
CA LYS A 142 30.22 8.60 -25.55
C LYS A 142 31.72 8.25 -25.56
N ARG A 143 32.09 7.11 -24.99
CA ARG A 143 33.47 6.59 -24.95
C ARG A 143 33.63 5.41 -25.91
#